data_AF-A0A7S1EB63-F1
#
_entry.id   AF-A0A7S1EB63-F1
#
_cell.length_a   1.000
_cell.length_b   1.000
_cell.length_c   1.000
_cell.angle_alpha   90.00
_cell.angle_beta   90.00
_cell.angle_gamma   90.00
#
_symmetry.space_group_name_H-M   'P 1'
#
loop_
_entity.id
_entity.type
_entity.pdbx_description
1 polymer ?
#
loop_
_entity_poly.entity_id
_entity_poly.type
_entity_poly.pdbx_seq_one_letter_code
_entity_poly.pdbx_strand_id
1 'polypeptide(L)'
;GRLGILVPMLVVRELHRTGRRLPFDLEVVGFAEEEGQRFPATFLASSALVGRFDPAWLDQTDAAGITLRDAMQAAGLPGTMEAISALRRDPARYLGLVEVHIEQGPVLDSLDLPLGIVTSINGSRRYTGEIVGLASHAGTTPMGQRRDAAAGVAELILFCEQRAAAVPDVVATVGMLEVPSGSINVIPGRCRF
;
A
#
# COMPACT_ATOMS: atom_id res chain seq x y z
N GLY A 1 -4.78 -10.32 -2.19
CA GLY A 1 -6.13 -10.55 -1.61
C GLY A 1 -6.53 -12.03 -1.52
N ARG A 2 -7.65 -12.37 -0.88
CA ARG A 2 -8.07 -13.78 -0.58
C ARG A 2 -8.24 -14.66 -1.83
N LEU A 3 -8.71 -14.09 -2.94
CA LEU A 3 -8.88 -14.79 -4.21
C LEU A 3 -7.58 -15.45 -4.69
N GLY A 4 -6.46 -14.74 -4.57
CA GLY A 4 -5.14 -15.22 -4.99
C GLY A 4 -4.61 -16.41 -4.21
N ILE A 5 -5.21 -16.73 -3.05
CA ILE A 5 -4.88 -17.93 -2.26
C ILE A 5 -5.84 -19.06 -2.61
N LEU A 6 -7.14 -18.77 -2.69
CA LEU A 6 -8.17 -19.80 -2.90
C LEU A 6 -8.09 -20.40 -4.31
N VAL A 7 -7.84 -19.59 -5.34
CA VAL A 7 -7.73 -20.07 -6.73
C VAL A 7 -6.64 -21.13 -6.89
N PRO A 8 -5.37 -20.92 -6.50
CA PRO A 8 -4.35 -21.95 -6.61
C PRO A 8 -4.63 -23.17 -5.71
N MET A 9 -5.25 -23.00 -4.55
CA MET A 9 -5.72 -24.16 -3.74
C MET A 9 -6.74 -25.02 -4.50
N LEU A 10 -7.67 -24.40 -5.22
CA LEU A 10 -8.63 -25.11 -6.06
C LEU A 10 -7.94 -25.84 -7.22
N VAL A 11 -6.91 -25.24 -7.83
CA VAL A 11 -6.08 -25.87 -8.86
C VAL A 11 -5.39 -27.13 -8.31
N VAL A 12 -4.73 -27.04 -7.15
CA VAL A 12 -4.09 -28.19 -6.49
C VAL A 12 -5.11 -29.29 -6.21
N ARG A 13 -6.28 -28.93 -5.67
CA ARG A 13 -7.37 -29.88 -5.38
C ARG A 13 -7.84 -30.60 -6.65
N GLU A 14 -8.01 -29.86 -7.75
CA GLU A 14 -8.47 -30.43 -9.01
C GLU A 14 -7.43 -31.35 -9.65
N LEU A 15 -6.15 -30.95 -9.68
CA LEU A 15 -5.06 -31.80 -10.15
C LEU A 15 -4.98 -33.11 -9.35
N HIS A 16 -5.16 -33.04 -8.04
CA HIS A 16 -5.22 -34.22 -7.18
C HIS A 16 -6.43 -35.10 -7.53
N ARG A 17 -7.63 -34.51 -7.63
CA ARG A 17 -8.89 -35.20 -7.94
C ARG A 17 -8.82 -35.95 -9.28
N THR A 18 -8.19 -35.38 -10.30
CA THR A 18 -8.07 -36.00 -11.63
C THR A 18 -6.82 -36.89 -11.77
N GLY A 19 -6.04 -37.09 -10.70
CA GLY A 19 -4.79 -37.87 -10.77
C GLY A 19 -3.73 -37.26 -11.69
N ARG A 20 -3.82 -35.96 -12.00
CA ARG A 20 -2.89 -35.30 -12.92
C ARG A 20 -1.67 -34.80 -12.15
N ARG A 21 -0.48 -34.98 -12.75
CA ARG A 21 0.78 -34.40 -12.27
C ARG A 21 1.31 -33.43 -13.30
N LEU A 22 1.92 -32.36 -12.82
CA LEU A 22 2.61 -31.38 -13.65
C LEU A 22 4.09 -31.81 -13.80
N PRO A 23 4.78 -31.37 -14.87
CA PRO A 23 6.21 -31.65 -15.03
C PRO A 23 7.10 -30.78 -14.11
N PHE A 24 6.50 -30.07 -13.15
CA PHE A 24 7.13 -29.21 -12.15
C PHE A 24 6.28 -29.18 -10.88
N ASP A 25 6.88 -28.74 -9.77
CA ASP A 25 6.17 -28.56 -8.51
C ASP A 25 5.31 -27.29 -8.52
N LEU A 26 4.17 -27.36 -7.84
CA LEU A 26 3.27 -26.22 -7.63
C LEU A 26 3.25 -25.88 -6.13
N GLU A 27 3.82 -24.74 -5.77
CA GLU A 27 3.80 -24.21 -4.40
C GLU A 27 2.71 -23.16 -4.26
N VAL A 28 1.88 -23.28 -3.21
CA VAL A 28 0.91 -22.25 -2.84
C VAL A 28 1.47 -21.45 -1.68
N VAL A 29 1.69 -20.15 -1.90
CA VAL A 29 2.25 -19.24 -0.90
C VAL A 29 1.18 -18.24 -0.45
N GLY A 30 0.87 -18.23 0.85
CA GLY A 30 0.05 -17.20 1.47
C GLY A 30 0.94 -16.14 2.12
N PHE A 31 1.08 -14.98 1.47
CA PHE A 31 1.86 -13.87 2.03
C PHE A 31 1.12 -13.22 3.21
N ALA A 32 1.83 -13.04 4.33
CA ALA A 32 1.36 -12.21 5.43
C ALA A 32 1.62 -10.74 5.12
N GLU A 33 0.61 -9.90 5.40
CA GLU A 33 0.66 -8.43 5.37
C GLU A 33 1.30 -7.84 4.08
N GLU A 34 0.46 -7.59 3.08
CA GLU A 34 0.85 -6.94 1.83
C GLU A 34 0.56 -5.43 1.86
N GLU A 35 -0.60 -5.06 2.39
CA GLU A 35 -1.16 -3.70 2.39
C GLU A 35 -0.48 -2.74 3.36
N GLY A 36 0.13 -3.25 4.44
CA GLY A 36 0.73 -2.44 5.51
C GLY A 36 -0.31 -1.78 6.42
N GLN A 37 -1.43 -2.46 6.72
CA GLN A 37 -2.57 -1.88 7.44
C GLN A 37 -2.33 -1.81 8.95
N ARG A 38 -1.82 -2.89 9.54
CA ARG A 38 -1.61 -2.94 11.00
C ARG A 38 -0.28 -2.30 11.40
N PHE A 39 0.76 -2.56 10.62
CA PHE A 39 2.09 -2.00 10.79
C PHE A 39 2.45 -1.25 9.51
N PRO A 40 3.17 -0.10 9.59
CA PRO A 40 3.60 0.65 8.42
C PRO A 40 4.77 -0.04 7.69
N ALA A 41 4.54 -1.28 7.29
CA ALA A 41 5.45 -2.18 6.58
C ALA A 41 4.67 -2.90 5.47
N THR A 42 4.70 -2.36 4.26
CA THR A 42 4.10 -2.97 3.06
C THR A 42 4.95 -4.13 2.57
N PHE A 43 4.32 -5.14 1.96
CA PHE A 43 5.01 -6.30 1.37
C PHE A 43 5.87 -7.07 2.38
N LEU A 44 5.38 -7.25 3.61
CA LEU A 44 6.16 -7.78 4.73
C LEU A 44 6.73 -9.18 4.41
N ALA A 45 5.85 -10.14 4.12
CA ALA A 45 6.26 -11.52 3.88
C ALA A 45 7.02 -11.69 2.55
N SER A 46 6.58 -11.02 1.48
CA SER A 46 7.26 -11.11 0.19
C SER A 46 8.67 -10.51 0.23
N SER A 47 8.88 -9.45 1.02
CA SER A 47 10.21 -8.89 1.29
C SER A 47 11.12 -9.90 1.99
N ALA A 48 10.61 -10.70 2.94
CA ALA A 48 11.38 -11.79 3.55
C ALA A 48 11.82 -12.84 2.51
N LEU A 49 10.91 -13.26 1.62
CA LEU A 49 11.21 -14.27 0.60
C LEU A 49 12.29 -13.81 -0.39
N VAL A 50 12.39 -12.52 -0.69
CA VAL A 50 13.43 -11.97 -1.58
C VAL A 50 14.67 -11.45 -0.84
N GLY A 51 14.71 -11.58 0.49
CA GLY A 51 15.83 -11.13 1.32
C GLY A 51 15.95 -9.61 1.45
N ARG A 52 14.83 -8.88 1.34
CA ARG A 52 14.73 -7.41 1.47
C ARG A 52 13.91 -6.97 2.67
N PHE A 53 13.66 -7.86 3.63
CA PHE A 53 12.98 -7.51 4.87
C PHE A 53 13.81 -6.47 5.64
N ASP A 54 13.18 -5.37 6.07
CA ASP A 54 13.83 -4.37 6.92
C ASP A 54 13.75 -4.80 8.39
N PRO A 55 14.89 -5.05 9.06
CA PRO A 55 14.90 -5.43 10.47
C PRO A 55 14.21 -4.43 11.39
N ALA A 56 14.20 -3.14 11.04
CA ALA A 56 13.56 -2.10 11.84
C ALA A 56 12.04 -2.28 11.97
N TRP A 57 11.41 -3.03 11.04
CA TRP A 57 9.98 -3.32 11.11
C TRP A 57 9.59 -4.15 12.34
N LEU A 58 10.51 -4.97 12.88
CA LEU A 58 10.22 -5.79 14.05
C LEU A 58 9.88 -4.97 15.30
N ASP A 59 10.46 -3.77 15.41
CA ASP A 59 10.29 -2.89 16.56
C ASP A 59 9.22 -1.81 16.31
N GLN A 60 8.61 -1.78 15.13
CA GLN A 60 7.44 -0.93 14.86
C GLN A 60 6.24 -1.38 15.68
N THR A 61 5.45 -0.41 16.13
CA THR A 61 4.24 -0.65 16.92
C THR A 61 2.99 -0.39 16.09
N ASP A 62 1.95 -1.17 16.36
CA ASP A 62 0.60 -0.87 15.88
C ASP A 62 -0.07 0.23 16.74
N ALA A 63 -1.30 0.61 16.39
CA ALA A 63 -2.06 1.64 17.11
C ALA A 63 -2.32 1.32 18.60
N ALA A 64 -2.17 0.06 19.01
CA ALA A 64 -2.31 -0.38 20.40
C ALA A 64 -0.96 -0.46 21.14
N GLY A 65 0.15 -0.10 20.48
CA GLY A 65 1.50 -0.17 21.05
C GLY A 65 2.13 -1.56 21.00
N ILE A 66 1.52 -2.54 20.32
CA ILE A 66 2.08 -3.90 20.20
C ILE A 66 3.13 -3.89 19.11
N THR A 67 4.33 -4.43 19.37
CA THR A 67 5.37 -4.51 18.34
C THR A 67 5.06 -5.61 17.32
N LEU A 68 5.59 -5.48 16.08
CA LEU A 68 5.49 -6.56 15.10
C LEU A 68 6.10 -7.86 15.64
N ARG A 69 7.22 -7.77 16.37
CA ARG A 69 7.85 -8.91 17.04
C ARG A 69 6.89 -9.62 17.99
N ASP A 70 6.23 -8.89 18.87
CA ASP A 70 5.27 -9.45 19.83
C ASP A 70 4.07 -10.06 19.12
N ALA A 71 3.59 -9.41 18.04
CA ALA A 71 2.50 -9.93 17.23
C ALA A 71 2.88 -11.26 16.53
N MET A 72 4.11 -11.39 16.03
CA MET A 72 4.63 -12.63 15.46
C MET A 72 4.71 -13.73 16.53
N GLN A 73 5.22 -13.40 17.71
CA GLN A 73 5.33 -14.35 18.83
C GLN A 73 3.96 -14.83 19.32
N ALA A 74 2.99 -13.93 19.42
CA ALA A 74 1.61 -14.27 19.74
C ALA A 74 0.97 -15.20 18.69
N ALA A 75 1.39 -15.09 17.43
CA ALA A 75 0.99 -16.00 16.34
C ALA A 75 1.78 -17.32 16.30
N GLY A 76 2.66 -17.58 17.28
CA GLY A 76 3.47 -18.79 17.36
C GLY A 76 4.71 -18.79 16.46
N LEU A 77 5.12 -17.62 15.96
CA LEU A 77 6.33 -17.46 15.13
C LEU A 77 7.49 -16.92 15.98
N PRO A 78 8.77 -17.20 15.63
CA PRO A 78 9.91 -16.77 16.44
C PRO A 78 10.06 -15.24 16.62
N GLY A 79 9.67 -14.45 15.60
CA GLY A 79 9.88 -13.01 15.61
C GLY A 79 11.35 -12.59 15.59
N THR A 80 12.24 -13.39 14.99
CA THR A 80 13.69 -13.12 14.92
C THR A 80 14.17 -12.95 13.49
N MET A 81 15.22 -12.14 13.30
CA MET A 81 15.83 -11.96 11.97
C MET A 81 16.43 -13.24 11.41
N GLU A 82 16.89 -14.16 12.26
CA GLU A 82 17.39 -15.47 11.84
C GLU A 82 16.28 -16.30 11.18
N ALA A 83 15.12 -16.41 11.84
CA ALA A 83 13.97 -17.13 11.30
C ALA A 83 13.44 -16.48 10.01
N ILE A 84 13.40 -15.14 9.97
CA ILE A 84 12.95 -14.39 8.78
C ILE A 84 13.91 -14.57 7.62
N SER A 85 15.22 -14.47 7.85
CA SER A 85 16.23 -14.62 6.80
C SER A 85 16.25 -16.04 6.21
N ALA A 86 15.90 -17.04 7.01
CA ALA A 86 15.78 -18.43 6.55
C ALA A 86 14.62 -18.64 5.55
N LEU A 87 13.65 -17.71 5.46
CA LEU A 87 12.56 -17.77 4.48
C LEU A 87 13.00 -17.41 3.07
N ARG A 88 14.19 -16.80 2.91
CA ARG A 88 14.71 -16.33 1.63
C ARG A 88 14.70 -17.48 0.62
N ARG A 89 14.10 -17.23 -0.54
CA ARG A 89 14.05 -18.17 -1.66
C ARG A 89 15.14 -17.83 -2.67
N ASP A 90 15.66 -18.87 -3.33
CA ASP A 90 16.53 -18.74 -4.49
C ASP A 90 15.68 -18.66 -5.76
N PRO A 91 15.63 -17.52 -6.48
CA PRO A 91 14.84 -17.38 -7.69
C PRO A 91 15.20 -18.38 -8.79
N ALA A 92 16.45 -18.87 -8.82
CA ALA A 92 16.89 -19.85 -9.83
C ALA A 92 16.18 -21.21 -9.70
N ARG A 93 15.49 -21.45 -8.58
CA ARG A 93 14.72 -22.68 -8.34
C ARG A 93 13.26 -22.61 -8.81
N TYR A 94 12.79 -21.46 -9.31
CA TYR A 94 11.40 -21.25 -9.68
C TYR A 94 11.29 -20.97 -11.19
N LEU A 95 10.27 -21.57 -11.81
CA LEU A 95 9.94 -21.27 -13.22
C LEU A 95 9.21 -19.92 -13.36
N GLY A 96 8.50 -19.49 -12.32
CA GLY A 96 7.77 -18.23 -12.30
C GLY A 96 6.82 -18.14 -11.10
N LEU A 97 6.21 -16.97 -10.94
CA LEU A 97 5.17 -16.68 -9.97
C LEU A 97 3.90 -16.27 -10.74
N VAL A 98 2.77 -16.86 -10.40
CA VAL A 98 1.46 -16.47 -10.93
C VAL A 98 0.59 -16.03 -9.76
N GLU A 99 0.08 -14.81 -9.83
CA GLU A 99 -0.89 -14.27 -8.88
C GLU A 99 -2.22 -14.02 -9.58
N VAL A 100 -3.31 -14.41 -8.92
CA VAL A 100 -4.67 -14.07 -9.35
C VAL A 100 -5.21 -13.01 -8.40
N HIS A 101 -5.66 -11.90 -8.95
CA HIS A 101 -6.21 -10.80 -8.17
C HIS A 101 -7.50 -10.27 -8.80
N ILE A 102 -8.34 -9.66 -7.98
CA ILE A 102 -9.42 -8.81 -8.50
C ILE A 102 -8.79 -7.53 -9.06
N GLU A 103 -9.45 -6.90 -10.03
CA GLU A 103 -8.93 -5.70 -10.68
C GLU A 103 -8.73 -4.53 -9.70
N GLN A 104 -9.60 -4.40 -8.69
CA GLN A 104 -9.72 -3.23 -7.79
C GLN A 104 -10.05 -1.90 -8.50
N GLY A 105 -10.15 -1.92 -9.82
CA GLY A 105 -10.60 -0.83 -10.67
C GLY A 105 -11.87 -1.18 -11.45
N PRO A 106 -12.38 -0.22 -12.24
CA PRO A 106 -13.62 -0.37 -12.99
C PRO A 106 -13.43 -0.80 -14.46
N VAL A 107 -12.21 -1.05 -14.93
CA VAL A 107 -11.89 -1.22 -16.35
C VAL A 107 -12.53 -2.48 -16.92
N LEU A 108 -12.34 -3.65 -16.32
CA LEU A 108 -12.92 -4.91 -16.78
C LEU A 108 -14.45 -4.88 -16.74
N ASP A 109 -15.02 -4.29 -15.70
CA ASP A 109 -16.47 -4.08 -15.58
C ASP A 109 -16.99 -3.17 -16.71
N SER A 110 -16.32 -2.03 -16.95
CA SER A 110 -16.70 -1.10 -18.03
C SER A 110 -16.59 -1.69 -19.43
N LEU A 111 -15.73 -2.71 -19.61
CA LEU A 111 -15.51 -3.41 -20.86
C LEU A 111 -16.33 -4.71 -20.98
N ASP A 112 -17.10 -5.08 -19.94
CA ASP A 112 -17.81 -6.36 -19.83
C ASP A 112 -16.88 -7.57 -20.07
N LEU A 113 -15.69 -7.54 -19.47
CA LEU A 113 -14.67 -8.58 -19.60
C LEU A 113 -14.47 -9.34 -18.28
N PRO A 114 -14.47 -10.69 -18.28
CA PRO A 114 -14.34 -11.47 -17.05
C PRO A 114 -12.88 -11.67 -16.59
N LEU A 115 -11.89 -11.33 -17.42
CA LEU A 115 -10.48 -11.59 -17.17
C LEU A 115 -9.58 -10.58 -17.88
N GLY A 116 -8.59 -10.06 -17.16
CA GLY A 116 -7.48 -9.27 -17.71
C GLY A 116 -6.15 -9.96 -17.49
N ILE A 117 -5.24 -9.86 -18.47
CA ILE A 117 -3.84 -10.26 -18.30
C ILE A 117 -3.06 -9.01 -17.90
N VAL A 118 -2.58 -8.97 -16.66
CA VAL A 118 -1.76 -7.86 -16.15
C VAL A 118 -0.41 -7.86 -16.86
N THR A 119 -0.07 -6.77 -17.53
CA THR A 119 1.20 -6.61 -18.26
C THR A 119 2.21 -5.75 -17.50
N SER A 120 1.74 -4.89 -16.60
CA SER A 120 2.57 -4.01 -15.79
C SER A 120 1.85 -3.65 -14.48
N ILE A 121 2.62 -3.18 -13.51
CA ILE A 121 2.13 -2.61 -12.25
C ILE A 121 2.70 -1.19 -12.16
N ASN A 122 1.86 -0.20 -11.85
CA ASN A 122 2.31 1.18 -11.72
C ASN A 122 3.37 1.32 -10.63
N GLY A 123 4.45 2.05 -10.93
CA GLY A 123 5.35 2.53 -9.90
C GLY A 123 4.64 3.55 -9.01
N SER A 124 4.77 3.43 -7.69
CA SER A 124 4.16 4.37 -6.75
C SER A 124 5.20 5.07 -5.87
N ARG A 125 4.85 6.29 -5.45
CA ARG A 125 5.52 7.07 -4.42
C ARG A 125 4.46 7.65 -3.50
N ARG A 126 4.70 7.58 -2.20
CA ARG A 126 3.83 8.14 -1.17
C ARG A 126 4.62 9.21 -0.42
N TYR A 127 4.00 10.35 -0.20
CA TYR A 127 4.59 11.49 0.49
C TYR A 127 3.64 11.95 1.59
N THR A 128 4.21 12.47 2.67
CA THR A 128 3.50 13.24 3.68
C THR A 128 4.09 14.64 3.69
N GLY A 129 3.26 15.67 3.70
CA GLY A 129 3.70 17.05 3.63
C GLY A 129 2.94 17.98 4.56
N GLU A 130 3.51 19.17 4.79
CA GLU A 130 2.79 20.28 5.39
C GLU A 130 3.09 21.59 4.66
N ILE A 131 2.07 22.42 4.49
CA ILE A 131 2.24 23.83 4.14
C ILE A 131 2.09 24.64 5.42
N VAL A 132 3.07 25.52 5.67
CA VAL A 132 3.11 26.41 6.83
C VAL A 132 2.81 27.83 6.36
N GLY A 133 1.69 28.36 6.85
CA GLY A 133 1.21 29.71 6.62
C GLY A 133 1.31 30.57 7.89
N LEU A 134 0.33 31.48 8.07
CA LEU A 134 0.22 32.33 9.25
C LEU A 134 -1.23 32.39 9.73
N ALA A 135 -1.46 31.84 10.93
CA ALA A 135 -2.77 31.92 11.58
C ALA A 135 -3.13 33.37 11.88
N SER A 136 -4.30 33.81 11.42
CA SER A 136 -4.78 35.18 11.57
C SER A 136 -6.30 35.25 11.48
N HIS A 137 -6.89 36.39 11.85
CA HIS A 137 -8.35 36.51 11.96
C HIS A 137 -9.00 36.62 10.56
N ALA A 138 -9.92 35.70 10.25
CA ALA A 138 -10.49 35.56 8.90
C ALA A 138 -11.29 36.78 8.43
N GLY A 139 -11.88 37.54 9.37
CA GLY A 139 -12.68 38.72 9.03
C GLY A 139 -11.89 40.03 8.89
N THR A 140 -10.67 40.11 9.45
CA THR A 140 -9.95 41.39 9.56
C THR A 140 -8.62 41.41 8.83
N THR A 141 -8.04 40.25 8.48
CA THR A 141 -6.82 40.19 7.69
C THR A 141 -7.13 40.43 6.20
N PRO A 142 -6.60 41.50 5.57
CA PRO A 142 -6.82 41.78 4.15
C PRO A 142 -6.28 40.66 3.25
N MET A 143 -6.92 40.41 2.10
CA MET A 143 -6.57 39.29 1.21
C MET A 143 -5.10 39.29 0.78
N GLY A 144 -4.55 40.45 0.42
CA GLY A 144 -3.15 40.58 -0.02
C GLY A 144 -2.09 40.37 1.08
N GLN A 145 -2.50 40.15 2.33
CA GLN A 145 -1.60 39.91 3.47
C GLN A 145 -1.74 38.50 4.05
N ARG A 146 -2.62 37.66 3.48
CA ARG A 146 -2.84 36.31 3.99
C ARG A 146 -1.70 35.38 3.57
N ARG A 147 -1.40 34.43 4.46
CA ARG A 147 -0.59 33.23 4.17
C ARG A 147 -1.42 32.03 4.59
N ASP A 148 -2.41 31.70 3.77
CA ASP A 148 -3.40 30.67 4.05
C ASP A 148 -2.86 29.29 3.65
N ALA A 149 -2.59 28.44 4.64
CA ALA A 149 -2.03 27.12 4.42
C ALA A 149 -3.00 26.16 3.72
N ALA A 150 -4.30 26.25 4.01
CA ALA A 150 -5.29 25.35 3.40
C ALA A 150 -5.53 25.72 1.93
N ALA A 151 -5.56 27.02 1.62
CA ALA A 151 -5.62 27.48 0.23
C ALA A 151 -4.39 27.02 -0.57
N GLY A 152 -3.19 27.11 0.01
CA GLY A 152 -1.97 26.60 -0.61
C GLY A 152 -2.02 25.09 -0.89
N VAL A 153 -2.59 24.30 0.02
CA VAL A 153 -2.76 22.85 -0.19
C VAL A 153 -3.82 22.59 -1.27
N ALA A 154 -4.90 23.37 -1.31
CA ALA A 154 -5.91 23.25 -2.37
C ALA A 154 -5.30 23.51 -3.77
N GLU A 155 -4.44 24.53 -3.91
CA GLU A 155 -3.71 24.77 -5.17
C GLU A 155 -2.80 23.59 -5.55
N LEU A 156 -2.10 23.00 -4.57
CA LEU A 156 -1.27 21.81 -4.80
C LEU A 156 -2.10 20.62 -5.28
N ILE A 157 -3.28 20.36 -4.68
CA ILE A 157 -4.17 19.27 -5.08
C ILE A 157 -4.59 19.44 -6.55
N LEU A 158 -5.08 20.63 -6.91
CA LEU A 158 -5.52 20.93 -8.28
C LEU A 158 -4.36 20.82 -9.28
N PHE A 159 -3.17 21.26 -8.88
CA PHE A 159 -1.97 21.11 -9.70
C PHE A 159 -1.61 19.62 -9.91
N CYS A 160 -1.64 18.80 -8.86
CA CYS A 160 -1.38 17.36 -8.95
C CYS A 160 -2.37 16.66 -9.90
N GLU A 161 -3.67 16.96 -9.76
CA GLU A 161 -4.72 16.43 -10.63
C GLU A 161 -4.48 16.82 -12.09
N GLN A 162 -4.25 18.10 -12.35
CA GLN A 162 -3.97 18.61 -13.71
C GLN A 162 -2.75 17.95 -14.33
N ARG A 163 -1.67 17.78 -13.56
CA ARG A 163 -0.42 17.18 -14.05
C ARG A 163 -0.57 15.70 -14.34
N ALA A 164 -1.28 14.95 -13.51
CA ALA A 164 -1.55 13.54 -13.73
C ALA A 164 -2.43 13.33 -14.96
N ALA A 165 -3.52 14.09 -15.10
CA ALA A 165 -4.41 14.01 -16.27
C ALA A 165 -3.72 14.33 -17.61
N ALA A 166 -2.62 15.09 -17.59
CA ALA A 166 -1.85 15.43 -18.79
C ALA A 166 -0.92 14.31 -19.29
N VAL A 167 -0.76 13.22 -18.54
CA VAL A 167 0.12 12.10 -18.89
C VAL A 167 -0.68 10.80 -18.86
N PRO A 168 -0.75 10.03 -19.96
CA PRO A 168 -1.46 8.75 -19.98
C PRO A 168 -1.02 7.82 -18.84
N ASP A 169 -1.98 7.12 -18.25
CA ASP A 169 -1.80 6.10 -17.19
C ASP A 169 -1.16 6.59 -15.87
N VAL A 170 -0.93 7.91 -15.72
CA VAL A 170 -0.49 8.51 -14.47
C VAL A 170 -1.70 8.88 -13.62
N VAL A 171 -1.65 8.48 -12.35
CA VAL A 171 -2.62 8.88 -11.34
C VAL A 171 -1.91 9.63 -10.21
N ALA A 172 -2.58 10.64 -9.66
CA ALA A 172 -2.12 11.35 -8.48
C ALA A 172 -3.32 11.61 -7.56
N THR A 173 -3.14 11.36 -6.27
CA THR A 173 -4.20 11.48 -5.28
C THR A 173 -3.64 12.10 -4.00
N VAL A 174 -4.31 13.12 -3.49
CA VAL A 174 -4.11 13.61 -2.12
C VAL A 174 -5.27 13.08 -1.28
N GLY A 175 -5.00 12.00 -0.54
CA GLY A 175 -6.04 11.27 0.20
C GLY A 175 -6.22 11.71 1.64
N MET A 176 -5.31 12.54 2.17
CA MET A 176 -5.32 13.02 3.55
C MET A 176 -5.28 14.55 3.55
N LEU A 177 -6.10 15.18 4.39
CA LEU A 177 -6.09 16.62 4.62
C LEU A 177 -6.39 16.90 6.09
N GLU A 178 -5.48 17.58 6.78
CA GLU A 178 -5.65 17.98 8.18
C GLU A 178 -5.32 19.47 8.35
N VAL A 179 -6.27 20.23 8.89
CA VAL A 179 -6.05 21.62 9.33
C VAL A 179 -6.04 21.64 10.86
N PRO A 180 -4.86 21.49 11.50
CA PRO A 180 -4.80 21.41 12.96
C PRO A 180 -5.28 22.71 13.59
N SER A 181 -6.12 22.59 14.62
CA SER A 181 -6.77 23.74 15.28
C SER A 181 -7.61 24.62 14.34
N GLY A 182 -8.15 24.04 13.27
CA GLY A 182 -9.03 24.74 12.34
C GLY A 182 -10.25 25.36 13.03
N SER A 183 -10.57 26.61 12.68
CA SER A 183 -11.76 27.32 13.13
C SER A 183 -12.32 28.13 11.97
N ILE A 184 -13.65 28.23 11.89
CA ILE A 184 -14.36 28.94 10.82
C ILE A 184 -13.95 30.42 10.67
N ASN A 185 -13.40 31.03 11.73
CA ASN A 185 -13.00 32.43 11.78
C ASN A 185 -11.48 32.66 11.84
N VAL A 186 -10.67 31.62 11.58
CA VAL A 186 -9.20 31.71 11.59
C VAL A 186 -8.66 31.24 10.24
N ILE A 187 -7.80 32.07 9.63
CA ILE A 187 -7.03 31.68 8.45
C ILE A 187 -6.07 30.55 8.86
N PRO A 188 -6.08 29.39 8.17
CA PRO A 188 -5.22 28.26 8.50
C PRO A 188 -3.73 28.61 8.48
N GLY A 189 -3.06 28.46 9.62
CA GLY A 189 -1.61 28.62 9.74
C GLY A 189 -0.82 27.38 9.35
N ARG A 190 -1.46 26.21 9.28
CA ARG A 190 -0.86 24.95 8.83
C ARG A 190 -1.92 24.08 8.15
N CYS A 191 -1.50 23.29 7.17
CA CYS A 191 -2.31 22.22 6.60
C CYS A 191 -1.39 21.06 6.21
N ARG A 192 -1.70 19.86 6.72
CA ARG A 192 -0.99 18.61 6.42
C ARG A 192 -1.76 17.83 5.38
N PHE A 193 -1.03 17.09 4.54
CA PHE A 193 -1.56 16.28 3.47
C PHE A 193 -0.72 15.02 3.22
#